data_AF-A0A957PVD4-F1
#
_entry.id   AF-A0A957PVD4-F1
#
_cell.length_a   1.000
_cell.length_b   1.000
_cell.length_c   1.000
_cell.angle_alpha   90.00
_cell.angle_beta   90.00
_cell.angle_gamma   90.00
#
_symmetry.space_group_name_H-M   'P 1'
#
loop_
_entity.id
_entity.type
_entity.pdbx_description
1 polymer ?
#
loop_
_entity_poly.entity_id
_entity_poly.type
_entity_poly.pdbx_seq_one_letter_code
_entity_poly.pdbx_strand_id
1 'polypeptide(L)'
;MTRKYAVENAIIEPMVFLVANDNWIEFTLRYVVDFKKNRGIKDQLFTRLLDSFAQTDGKVAWASATFQLVDPQSLNVRLRRE
;
A
#
# COMPACT_ATOMS: atom_id res chain seq x y z
N MET A 1 -20.97 -4.54 -33.86
CA MET A 1 -19.59 -5.07 -34.01
C MET A 1 -19.22 -5.79 -32.72
N THR A 2 -19.57 -7.07 -32.58
CA THR A 2 -19.52 -7.75 -31.26
C THR A 2 -19.45 -9.25 -31.48
N ARG A 3 -18.36 -9.76 -32.05
CA ARG A 3 -18.14 -11.22 -32.21
C ARG A 3 -16.69 -11.65 -32.53
N LYS A 4 -15.68 -10.88 -32.13
CA LYS A 4 -14.26 -11.23 -32.39
C LYS A 4 -13.44 -11.59 -31.14
N TYR A 5 -13.90 -11.25 -29.95
CA TYR A 5 -13.19 -11.56 -28.71
C TYR A 5 -14.20 -12.01 -27.66
N ALA A 6 -13.93 -13.13 -26.99
CA ALA A 6 -14.65 -13.54 -25.79
C ALA A 6 -14.23 -12.56 -24.67
N VAL A 7 -14.95 -11.43 -24.59
CA VAL A 7 -14.77 -10.49 -23.48
C VAL A 7 -15.57 -11.06 -22.32
N GLU A 8 -14.89 -11.60 -21.32
CA GLU A 8 -15.53 -12.00 -20.07
C GLU A 8 -16.19 -10.78 -19.41
N ASN A 9 -17.32 -11.01 -18.74
CA ASN A 9 -17.94 -9.98 -17.92
C ASN A 9 -16.98 -9.64 -16.77
N ALA A 10 -16.35 -8.47 -16.86
CA ALA A 10 -15.47 -8.00 -15.81
C ALA A 10 -16.30 -7.72 -14.55
N ILE A 11 -15.91 -8.32 -13.42
CA ILE A 11 -16.46 -7.97 -12.11
C ILE A 11 -16.05 -6.52 -11.80
N ILE A 12 -17.04 -5.64 -11.75
CA ILE A 12 -16.88 -4.19 -11.52
C ILE A 12 -17.32 -3.77 -10.11
N GLU A 13 -17.92 -4.67 -9.32
CA GLU A 13 -18.25 -4.37 -7.94
C GLU A 13 -16.97 -4.14 -7.10
N PRO A 14 -16.99 -3.19 -6.16
CA PRO A 14 -15.91 -3.02 -5.21
C PRO A 14 -15.72 -4.29 -4.36
N MET A 15 -14.48 -4.72 -4.19
CA MET A 15 -14.13 -5.93 -3.42
C MET A 15 -12.94 -5.66 -2.51
N VAL A 16 -12.94 -6.29 -1.33
CA VAL A 16 -11.82 -6.29 -0.39
C VAL A 16 -11.26 -7.70 -0.29
N PHE A 17 -9.96 -7.83 -0.48
CA PHE A 17 -9.20 -9.06 -0.26
C PHE A 17 -8.33 -8.90 0.97
N LEU A 18 -8.12 -10.00 1.69
CA LEU A 18 -7.33 -10.03 2.92
C LEU A 18 -6.24 -11.09 2.77
N VAL A 19 -5.01 -10.71 3.10
CA VAL A 19 -3.88 -11.62 3.27
C VAL A 19 -3.33 -11.42 4.66
N ALA A 20 -3.38 -12.46 5.50
CA ALA A 20 -2.77 -12.43 6.82
C ALA A 20 -1.39 -13.09 6.75
N ASN A 21 -0.37 -12.37 7.20
CA ASN A 21 0.98 -12.87 7.38
C ASN A 21 1.36 -12.86 8.86
N ASP A 22 2.58 -13.29 9.17
CA ASP A 22 3.08 -13.46 10.53
C ASP A 22 3.16 -12.15 11.33
N ASN A 23 3.33 -11.02 10.64
CA ASN A 23 3.58 -9.71 11.25
C ASN A 23 2.49 -8.66 10.98
N TRP A 24 1.66 -8.81 9.95
CA TRP A 24 0.58 -7.87 9.66
C TRP A 24 -0.60 -8.54 8.95
N ILE A 25 -1.64 -7.74 8.68
CA ILE A 25 -2.75 -8.11 7.81
C ILE A 25 -2.76 -7.09 6.67
N GLU A 26 -2.66 -7.59 5.44
CA GLU A 26 -2.76 -6.79 4.23
C GLU A 26 -4.20 -6.81 3.71
N PHE A 27 -4.75 -5.61 3.47
CA PHE A 27 -6.04 -5.43 2.82
C PHE A 27 -5.84 -4.85 1.42
N THR A 28 -6.33 -5.57 0.41
CA THR A 28 -6.34 -5.10 -0.98
C THR A 28 -7.77 -4.69 -1.36
N LEU A 29 -7.98 -3.41 -1.64
CA LEU A 29 -9.26 -2.88 -2.13
C LEU A 29 -9.22 -2.74 -3.66
N ARG A 30 -10.15 -3.42 -4.35
CA ARG A 30 -10.39 -3.25 -5.79
C ARG A 30 -11.69 -2.48 -5.97
N TYR A 31 -11.67 -1.43 -6.78
CA TYR A 31 -12.81 -0.58 -7.08
C TYR A 31 -12.66 0.07 -8.45
N VAL A 32 -13.78 0.44 -9.07
CA VAL A 32 -13.81 1.11 -10.38
C VAL A 32 -14.06 2.60 -10.18
N VAL A 33 -13.31 3.43 -10.91
CA VAL A 33 -13.43 4.88 -10.89
C VAL A 33 -13.40 5.45 -12.29
N ASP A 34 -13.94 6.65 -12.46
CA ASP A 34 -13.64 7.46 -13.63
C ASP A 34 -12.12 7.68 -13.71
N PHE A 35 -11.54 7.34 -14.86
CA PHE A 35 -10.11 7.42 -15.12
C PHE A 35 -9.51 8.78 -14.74
N LYS A 36 -10.23 9.88 -14.98
CA LYS A 36 -9.75 11.24 -14.68
C LYS A 36 -9.70 11.55 -13.19
N LYS A 37 -10.42 10.78 -12.37
CA LYS A 37 -10.58 11.01 -10.93
C LYS A 37 -9.79 10.01 -10.06
N ASN A 38 -9.06 9.08 -10.66
CA ASN A 38 -8.39 8.00 -9.93
C ASN A 38 -7.53 8.50 -8.76
N ARG A 39 -6.65 9.48 -9.01
CA ARG A 39 -5.78 10.03 -7.96
C ARG A 39 -6.59 10.69 -6.83
N GLY A 40 -7.60 11.49 -7.16
CA GLY A 40 -8.42 12.18 -6.17
C GLY A 40 -9.29 11.24 -5.34
N ILE A 41 -9.89 10.22 -5.97
CA ILE A 41 -10.67 9.20 -5.24
C ILE A 41 -9.74 8.41 -4.32
N LYS A 42 -8.56 8.00 -4.79
CA LYS A 42 -7.58 7.28 -3.97
C LYS A 42 -7.18 8.12 -2.74
N ASP A 43 -6.83 9.38 -2.95
CA ASP A 43 -6.44 10.29 -1.86
C ASP A 43 -7.54 10.45 -0.80
N GLN A 44 -8.79 10.69 -1.24
CA GLN A 44 -9.94 10.79 -0.35
C GLN A 44 -10.19 9.48 0.42
N LEU A 45 -10.03 8.34 -0.24
CA LEU A 45 -10.22 7.04 0.37
C LEU A 45 -9.18 6.78 1.46
N PHE A 46 -7.90 7.04 1.19
CA PHE A 46 -6.83 6.91 2.18
C PHE A 46 -7.00 7.88 3.35
N THR A 47 -7.39 9.13 3.09
CA THR A 47 -7.65 10.12 4.13
C THR A 47 -8.77 9.66 5.08
N ARG A 48 -9.90 9.19 4.52
CA ARG A 48 -11.01 8.67 5.34
C ARG A 48 -10.64 7.44 6.16
N LEU A 49 -9.81 6.56 5.60
CA LEU A 49 -9.29 5.40 6.32
C LEU A 49 -8.43 5.84 7.50
N LEU A 50 -7.50 6.79 7.29
CA LEU A 50 -6.67 7.36 8.35
C LEU A 50 -7.53 7.97 9.46
N ASP A 51 -8.51 8.80 9.11
CA ASP A 51 -9.43 9.42 10.08
C ASP A 51 -10.23 8.38 10.86
N SER A 52 -10.68 7.32 10.19
CA SER A 52 -11.43 6.23 10.83
C SER A 52 -10.54 5.42 11.78
N PHE A 53 -9.28 5.19 11.41
CA PHE A 53 -8.32 4.51 12.29
C PHE A 53 -7.92 5.36 13.49
N ALA A 54 -7.76 6.68 13.32
CA ALA A 54 -7.50 7.59 14.44
C ALA A 54 -8.60 7.54 15.50
N GLN A 55 -9.86 7.32 15.08
CA GLN A 55 -11.01 7.14 15.98
C GLN A 55 -11.04 5.79 16.71
N THR A 56 -10.13 4.86 16.41
CA THR A 56 -10.07 3.55 17.09
C THR A 56 -9.29 3.59 18.41
N ASP A 57 -8.84 4.77 18.86
CA ASP A 57 -8.07 4.98 20.10
C ASP A 57 -6.88 4.01 20.24
N GLY A 58 -6.17 3.77 19.14
CA GLY A 58 -4.96 2.94 19.12
C GLY A 58 -5.20 1.42 19.09
N LYS A 59 -6.46 0.96 18.99
CA LYS A 59 -6.77 -0.48 18.81
C LYS A 59 -6.27 -1.01 17.46
N VAL A 60 -6.15 -0.14 16.47
CA VAL A 60 -5.58 -0.45 15.15
C VAL A 60 -4.44 0.54 14.88
N ALA A 61 -3.23 0.01 14.72
CA ALA A 61 -2.04 0.79 14.41
C ALA A 61 -1.59 0.54 12.97
N TRP A 62 -1.06 1.58 12.32
CA TRP A 62 -0.43 1.44 11.01
C TRP A 62 0.92 0.74 11.16
N ALA A 63 1.12 -0.36 10.44
CA ALA A 63 2.44 -0.95 10.29
C ALA A 63 3.31 0.00 9.45
N SER A 64 4.24 0.70 10.09
CA SER A 64 5.29 1.43 9.36
C SER A 64 6.29 0.38 8.85
N ALA A 65 6.67 0.44 7.58
CA ALA A 65 7.76 -0.38 7.08
C ALA A 65 9.05 0.00 7.82
N THR A 66 9.54 -0.88 8.69
CA THR A 66 10.81 -0.70 9.39
C THR A 66 11.96 -0.87 8.40
N PHE A 67 12.33 0.19 7.69
CA PHE A 67 13.57 0.22 6.93
C PHE A 67 14.72 0.45 7.90
N GLN A 68 15.40 -0.62 8.28
CA GLN A 68 16.60 -0.52 9.10
C GLN A 68 17.76 -0.09 8.20
N LEU A 69 18.11 1.19 8.26
CA LEU A 69 19.29 1.73 7.60
C LEU A 69 20.52 1.17 8.33
N VAL A 70 21.16 0.14 7.78
CA VAL A 70 22.40 -0.41 8.33
C VAL A 70 23.49 0.65 8.14
N ASP A 71 23.98 1.19 9.25
CA ASP A 71 25.06 2.18 9.28
C ASP A 71 26.25 1.65 8.44
N PRO A 72 26.80 2.40 7.47
CA PRO A 72 28.00 1.97 6.77
C PRO A 72 29.11 1.73 7.78
N GLN A 73 29.62 0.50 7.81
CA GLN A 73 30.74 0.11 8.67
C GLN A 73 31.86 1.16 8.56
N SER A 74 32.27 1.75 9.69
CA SER A 74 33.29 2.80 9.69
C SER A 74 34.61 2.26 9.13
N LEU A 75 34.99 2.70 7.93
CA LEU A 75 36.26 2.32 7.31
C LEU A 75 37.40 3.08 7.98
N ASN A 76 38.09 2.44 8.92
CA ASN A 76 39.29 3.00 9.56
C ASN A 76 40.51 2.85 8.64
N VAL A 77 40.78 3.87 7.82
CA VAL A 77 41.99 3.91 6.98
C VAL A 77 43.16 4.47 7.80
N ARG A 78 44.18 3.63 8.07
CA ARG A 78 45.47 4.10 8.60
C ARG A 78 46.40 4.40 7.43
N LEU A 79 46.56 5.68 7.11
CA LEU A 79 47.56 6.12 6.15
C LEU A 79 48.94 6.08 6.82
N ARG A 80 49.85 5.27 6.28
CA ARG A 80 51.28 5.37 6.58
C ARG A 80 51.91 6.36 5.61
N ARG A 81 52.67 7.33 6.13
CA ARG A 81 53.57 8.17 5.33
C ARG A 81 54.95 7.54 5.30
N GLU A 82 55.57 7.59 4.12
CA GLU A 82 56.99 7.30 3.87
C GLU A 82 57.90 8.32 4.56
#